data_AF-A0A368UJC3-F1
#
_entry.id   AF-A0A368UJC3-F1
#
_cell.length_a   1.000
_cell.length_b   1.000
_cell.length_c   1.000
_cell.angle_alpha   90.00
_cell.angle_beta   90.00
_cell.angle_gamma   90.00
#
_symmetry.space_group_name_H-M   'P 1'
#
loop_
_entity.id
_entity.type
_entity.pdbx_description
1 polymer ?
#
loop_
_entity_poly.entity_id
_entity_poly.type
_entity_poly.pdbx_seq_one_letter_code
_entity_poly.pdbx_strand_id
1 'polypeptide(L)'
;MAEIRLTRVEQGQTKIKNVPIAVTPEGFWCCPSPVVFQKSLKTQNPLNKHKPSSPPPPKTGVQKKPVAVPVSVSVSERRTASSAPSRLVLSDEKQCSTAPERPPPTTTSVAAAERAPRQKIESLPKKVAIEFGEPGTCDMKVVLLGKQGFCVKLSVHRDVLTQKSGFFSEKLSEQSGLSCLQIADCEDVEIYVETVGLMYCKEMKQRLMKQSVSRILRILKVAEFLGFSSCIQSCLEYLEAVPWVGEEEEEKVVSTVLQLQAEGIGVNPVLKRISSDISNVPKDTLSHIIDLVLKSNEESGRREMKSIVLKLFRENNSLPSYARSTDICNDMIYRSCRSCLDSLLSLFKQAAEPDKLSEDHNPTAKCIALEADNLSWLLEILIDKQAADEFALMWANQQELAVLHAKLPTVSRYYVSCLSGRLYVGIGRGELLPSKDVRRLLLQTWLQPLMNDYNWLQHGCRSFDRKLVEEGIGRTILTLPLEDQQSILLSWLGSFLKTGDSCPNLQRAFEVWWRRTFIRPYVENQGNVAVSDSSSMLPKQRE
;
A
#
# COMPACT_ATOMS: atom_id res chain seq x y z
N MET A 1 47.41 33.71 21.58
CA MET A 1 48.68 33.56 20.83
C MET A 1 48.48 32.51 19.75
N ALA A 2 48.45 32.90 18.47
CA ALA A 2 48.49 32.00 17.30
C ALA A 2 48.52 32.88 16.03
N GLU A 3 49.71 33.26 15.54
CA GLU A 3 49.80 33.94 14.24
C GLU A 3 49.52 32.94 13.12
N ILE A 4 48.49 33.16 12.30
CA ILE A 4 48.36 32.52 10.98
C ILE A 4 48.35 33.64 9.93
N ARG A 5 49.44 33.72 9.17
CA ARG A 5 49.72 34.81 8.24
C ARG A 5 48.92 34.63 6.95
N LEU A 6 48.05 35.58 6.63
CA LEU A 6 47.37 35.64 5.33
C LEU A 6 48.39 35.92 4.22
N THR A 7 48.68 34.90 3.40
CA THR A 7 49.57 35.03 2.24
C THR A 7 48.91 35.84 1.14
N ARG A 8 49.66 36.81 0.61
CA ARG A 8 49.24 37.75 -0.44
C ARG A 8 49.23 37.06 -1.81
N VAL A 9 48.13 36.39 -2.15
CA VAL A 9 47.95 35.76 -3.47
C VAL A 9 47.87 36.82 -4.58
N GLU A 10 48.56 36.57 -5.69
CA GLU A 10 48.81 37.53 -6.76
C GLU A 10 47.58 37.86 -7.63
N GLN A 11 47.66 38.96 -8.37
CA GLN A 11 46.65 39.43 -9.33
C GLN A 11 46.66 38.61 -10.65
N GLY A 12 46.39 37.31 -10.55
CA GLY A 12 46.22 36.44 -11.72
C GLY A 12 44.93 36.76 -12.49
N GLN A 13 45.06 37.16 -13.77
CA GLN A 13 43.92 37.45 -14.65
C GLN A 13 43.02 36.23 -14.84
N THR A 14 41.92 36.17 -14.10
CA THR A 14 40.90 35.13 -14.21
C THR A 14 39.65 35.67 -14.91
N LYS A 15 39.18 34.95 -15.94
CA LYS A 15 38.05 35.40 -16.78
C LYS A 15 36.73 35.28 -16.02
N ILE A 16 36.33 36.36 -15.34
CA ILE A 16 35.02 36.47 -14.71
C ILE A 16 33.94 36.42 -15.80
N LYS A 17 33.11 35.37 -15.80
CA LYS A 17 31.86 35.37 -16.55
C LYS A 17 30.77 36.01 -15.71
N ASN A 18 30.60 37.32 -15.87
CA ASN A 18 29.38 38.00 -15.43
C ASN A 18 28.20 37.42 -16.22
N VAL A 19 27.41 36.55 -15.58
CA VAL A 19 26.06 36.23 -16.04
C VAL A 19 25.17 37.33 -15.46
N PRO A 20 24.43 38.10 -16.28
CA PRO A 20 23.58 39.18 -15.77
C PRO A 20 22.36 38.59 -15.04
N ILE A 21 22.50 38.39 -13.73
CA ILE A 21 21.39 38.09 -12.82
C ILE A 21 20.75 39.43 -12.44
N ALA A 22 19.81 39.89 -13.26
CA ALA A 22 19.03 41.09 -12.95
C ALA A 22 18.04 40.76 -11.82
N VAL A 23 18.30 41.28 -10.63
CA VAL A 23 17.33 41.36 -9.53
C VAL A 23 16.69 42.73 -9.59
N THR A 24 15.39 42.80 -9.79
CA THR A 24 14.67 44.08 -9.82
C THR A 24 14.15 44.48 -8.42
N PRO A 25 13.77 45.74 -8.17
CA PRO A 25 13.20 46.18 -6.88
C PRO A 25 11.86 45.53 -6.49
N GLU A 26 11.19 44.85 -7.43
CA GLU A 26 10.01 44.00 -7.21
C GLU A 26 10.38 42.54 -6.90
N GLY A 27 11.68 42.18 -6.93
CA GLY A 27 12.18 40.86 -6.57
C GLY A 27 12.09 39.81 -7.69
N PHE A 28 11.97 40.23 -8.96
CA PHE A 28 12.03 39.29 -10.10
C PHE A 28 13.36 38.54 -10.08
N TRP A 29 13.28 37.21 -10.17
CA TRP A 29 14.42 36.30 -10.11
C TRP A 29 14.15 35.14 -11.07
N CYS A 30 14.71 35.20 -12.28
CA CYS A 30 14.73 34.06 -13.17
C CYS A 30 15.89 33.14 -12.77
N CYS A 31 15.60 32.08 -12.02
CA CYS A 31 16.61 31.08 -11.65
C CYS A 31 17.34 30.56 -12.90
N PRO A 32 18.69 30.52 -12.91
CA PRO A 32 19.43 29.86 -13.96
C PRO A 32 19.00 28.39 -14.06
N SER A 33 18.52 27.96 -15.23
CA SER A 33 18.04 26.59 -15.45
C SER A 33 19.07 25.54 -14.98
N PRO A 34 18.64 24.38 -14.41
CA PRO A 34 19.53 23.29 -13.98
C PRO A 34 20.57 22.83 -15.03
N VAL A 35 20.32 23.11 -16.31
CA VAL A 35 21.25 22.96 -17.44
C VAL A 35 22.59 23.70 -17.27
N VAL A 36 22.67 24.71 -16.38
CA VAL A 36 23.93 25.38 -16.01
C VAL A 36 24.74 24.53 -15.02
N PHE A 37 24.07 23.80 -14.12
CA PHE A 37 24.72 23.03 -13.05
C PHE A 37 25.08 21.60 -13.48
N GLN A 38 24.23 20.93 -14.26
CA GLN A 38 24.38 19.50 -14.61
C GLN A 38 25.51 19.16 -15.61
N LYS A 39 26.17 20.15 -16.23
CA LYS A 39 27.12 19.94 -17.36
C LYS A 39 28.49 19.33 -17.02
N SER A 40 28.68 18.72 -15.85
CA SER A 40 29.93 18.05 -15.46
C SER A 40 29.78 16.61 -14.94
N LEU A 41 28.60 16.00 -15.00
CA LEU A 41 28.42 14.56 -14.76
C LEU A 41 27.97 13.87 -16.06
N LYS A 42 28.95 13.42 -16.84
CA LYS A 42 28.72 12.57 -18.01
C LYS A 42 29.81 11.50 -18.12
N THR A 43 29.63 10.45 -17.34
CA THR A 43 30.46 9.24 -17.36
C THR A 43 30.51 8.67 -18.77
N GLN A 44 31.70 8.28 -19.23
CA GLN A 44 31.87 7.64 -20.53
C GLN A 44 31.30 6.22 -20.49
N ASN A 45 30.51 5.86 -21.50
CA ASN A 45 30.49 4.49 -22.03
C ASN A 45 30.22 4.56 -23.55
N PRO A 46 30.93 3.80 -24.40
CA PRO A 46 30.97 4.07 -25.83
C PRO A 46 29.96 3.24 -26.67
N LEU A 47 29.67 3.75 -27.86
CA LEU A 47 29.09 3.08 -29.03
C LEU A 47 27.88 2.13 -28.80
N ASN A 48 26.73 2.55 -29.32
CA ASN A 48 26.33 1.98 -30.60
C ASN A 48 25.48 2.94 -31.46
N LYS A 49 25.44 2.70 -32.78
CA LYS A 49 24.71 3.51 -33.76
C LYS A 49 23.35 2.85 -34.07
N HIS A 50 22.34 3.63 -34.45
CA HIS A 50 21.73 3.59 -35.80
C HIS A 50 20.79 4.79 -36.01
N LYS A 51 20.31 5.01 -37.25
CA LYS A 51 19.65 6.25 -37.70
C LYS A 51 18.10 6.21 -37.60
N PRO A 52 17.41 7.37 -37.64
CA PRO A 52 15.97 7.48 -37.39
C PRO A 52 15.10 7.60 -38.67
N SER A 53 13.81 7.89 -38.44
CA SER A 53 12.79 8.51 -39.32
C SER A 53 11.92 7.60 -40.21
N SER A 54 10.60 7.79 -40.06
CA SER A 54 9.50 7.39 -40.97
C SER A 54 8.24 8.20 -40.60
N PRO A 55 7.50 8.80 -41.56
CA PRO A 55 6.40 9.75 -41.27
C PRO A 55 4.98 9.15 -41.45
N PRO A 56 3.92 9.80 -40.90
CA PRO A 56 2.52 9.38 -41.09
C PRO A 56 1.69 10.31 -42.03
N PRO A 57 0.97 9.73 -43.00
CA PRO A 57 -0.25 10.35 -43.58
C PRO A 57 -1.36 9.29 -43.89
N PRO A 58 -2.53 9.66 -44.46
CA PRO A 58 -3.50 10.68 -44.02
C PRO A 58 -4.95 10.09 -43.92
N LYS A 59 -6.00 10.94 -43.81
CA LYS A 59 -7.42 10.51 -43.74
C LYS A 59 -8.21 10.75 -45.03
N THR A 60 -8.93 9.73 -45.51
CA THR A 60 -10.07 9.75 -46.46
C THR A 60 -10.90 8.46 -46.26
N GLY A 61 -12.22 8.35 -46.54
CA GLY A 61 -13.22 9.35 -46.92
C GLY A 61 -14.57 8.71 -47.31
N VAL A 62 -15.63 9.00 -46.54
CA VAL A 62 -17.09 8.98 -46.86
C VAL A 62 -17.68 7.95 -47.86
N GLN A 63 -18.64 7.12 -47.42
CA GLN A 63 -19.95 6.90 -48.11
C GLN A 63 -21.04 6.31 -47.17
N LYS A 64 -22.28 6.08 -47.66
CA LYS A 64 -23.52 6.17 -46.84
C LYS A 64 -24.63 5.11 -47.15
N LYS A 65 -25.47 4.84 -46.12
CA LYS A 65 -26.93 4.54 -46.15
C LYS A 65 -27.41 3.12 -46.65
N PRO A 66 -28.66 2.64 -46.35
CA PRO A 66 -29.27 2.52 -44.99
C PRO A 66 -30.34 1.38 -44.78
N VAL A 67 -30.91 1.32 -43.56
CA VAL A 67 -32.23 0.74 -43.12
C VAL A 67 -32.52 -0.77 -43.27
N ALA A 68 -32.60 -1.44 -42.12
CA ALA A 68 -33.67 -2.36 -41.73
C ALA A 68 -33.83 -2.35 -40.17
N VAL A 69 -34.98 -2.78 -39.64
CA VAL A 69 -35.44 -2.67 -38.22
C VAL A 69 -36.41 -3.87 -37.97
N PRO A 70 -36.70 -4.40 -36.75
CA PRO A 70 -36.52 -3.78 -35.43
C PRO A 70 -36.19 -4.71 -34.20
N VAL A 71 -36.21 -4.10 -33.00
CA VAL A 71 -36.33 -4.66 -31.62
C VAL A 71 -35.35 -5.75 -31.12
N SER A 72 -34.40 -5.33 -30.28
CA SER A 72 -34.00 -6.05 -29.05
C SER A 72 -33.34 -5.09 -28.04
N VAL A 73 -33.47 -5.33 -26.74
CA VAL A 73 -33.00 -4.42 -25.67
C VAL A 73 -31.48 -4.30 -25.62
N SER A 74 -30.97 -3.06 -25.57
CA SER A 74 -29.53 -2.77 -25.45
C SER A 74 -29.11 -2.56 -23.99
N VAL A 75 -28.21 -3.41 -23.49
CA VAL A 75 -27.40 -3.15 -22.29
C VAL A 75 -25.94 -3.11 -22.73
N SER A 76 -25.21 -2.06 -22.36
CA SER A 76 -23.87 -1.79 -22.88
C SER A 76 -22.82 -2.78 -22.35
N GLU A 77 -22.20 -3.55 -23.24
CA GLU A 77 -20.90 -4.15 -22.95
C GLU A 77 -19.84 -3.05 -22.74
N ARG A 78 -19.06 -3.14 -21.66
CA ARG A 78 -17.75 -2.50 -21.58
C ARG A 78 -16.73 -3.53 -21.11
N ARG A 79 -15.87 -3.96 -22.03
CA ARG A 79 -14.83 -4.97 -21.77
C ARG A 79 -13.76 -4.42 -20.83
N THR A 80 -13.46 -5.16 -19.77
CA THR A 80 -12.19 -5.08 -19.04
C THR A 80 -11.51 -6.46 -19.09
N ALA A 81 -10.18 -6.47 -19.08
CA ALA A 81 -9.40 -7.65 -19.45
C ALA A 81 -9.28 -8.67 -18.31
N SER A 82 -9.18 -9.95 -18.67
CA SER A 82 -8.80 -11.02 -17.75
C SER A 82 -7.32 -10.91 -17.38
N SER A 83 -7.03 -10.88 -16.07
CA SER A 83 -5.68 -11.08 -15.53
C SER A 83 -5.53 -12.53 -15.05
N ALA A 84 -4.65 -13.30 -15.69
CA ALA A 84 -4.34 -14.67 -15.30
C ALA A 84 -3.43 -14.71 -14.05
N PRO A 85 -3.54 -15.75 -13.19
CA PRO A 85 -2.71 -15.87 -11.99
C PRO A 85 -1.29 -16.32 -12.33
N SER A 86 -0.29 -15.48 -12.07
CA SER A 86 1.12 -15.82 -12.26
C SER A 86 1.64 -16.72 -11.14
N ARG A 87 2.03 -17.95 -11.51
CA ARG A 87 2.90 -18.80 -10.67
C ARG A 87 4.27 -18.12 -10.51
N LEU A 88 4.72 -17.95 -9.27
CA LEU A 88 6.14 -17.77 -8.97
C LEU A 88 6.77 -19.12 -8.59
N VAL A 89 7.98 -19.36 -9.10
CA VAL A 89 8.81 -20.54 -8.80
C VAL A 89 10.05 -20.04 -8.07
N LEU A 90 10.35 -20.64 -6.93
CA LEU A 90 11.60 -20.43 -6.19
C LEU A 90 12.66 -21.41 -6.70
N SER A 91 13.88 -20.94 -6.96
CA SER A 91 15.07 -21.79 -7.13
C SER A 91 16.35 -21.00 -6.85
N ASP A 92 17.06 -21.47 -5.82
CA ASP A 92 18.49 -21.42 -5.52
C ASP A 92 19.31 -20.11 -5.49
N GLU A 93 20.05 -19.98 -4.40
CA GLU A 93 21.16 -19.04 -4.20
C GLU A 93 22.50 -19.61 -4.72
N LYS A 94 23.55 -18.77 -4.70
CA LYS A 94 24.87 -19.06 -5.30
C LYS A 94 25.82 -19.74 -4.32
N GLN A 95 26.75 -20.55 -4.84
CA GLN A 95 27.96 -20.94 -4.12
C GLN A 95 29.17 -21.03 -5.06
N CYS A 96 30.38 -20.77 -4.52
CA CYS A 96 31.71 -20.97 -5.12
C CYS A 96 32.10 -20.10 -6.34
N SER A 97 33.38 -19.77 -6.60
CA SER A 97 34.55 -19.76 -5.70
C SER A 97 35.69 -18.85 -6.21
N THR A 98 36.65 -18.61 -5.32
CA THR A 98 37.86 -17.75 -5.43
C THR A 98 38.87 -18.12 -6.55
N ALA A 99 39.50 -17.10 -7.17
CA ALA A 99 40.93 -17.07 -7.54
C ALA A 99 41.38 -15.68 -8.09
N PRO A 100 42.54 -15.12 -7.66
CA PRO A 100 43.17 -13.95 -8.30
C PRO A 100 44.62 -14.20 -8.76
N GLU A 101 45.02 -13.76 -9.98
CA GLU A 101 46.40 -13.95 -10.47
C GLU A 101 47.06 -12.76 -11.22
N ARG A 102 48.01 -12.14 -10.52
CA ARG A 102 49.37 -11.64 -10.91
C ARG A 102 49.75 -11.34 -12.39
N PRO A 103 50.33 -10.14 -12.70
CA PRO A 103 51.02 -9.81 -13.95
C PRO A 103 52.57 -9.88 -13.87
N PRO A 104 53.30 -10.09 -15.00
CA PRO A 104 54.45 -9.25 -15.41
C PRO A 104 54.70 -9.27 -16.97
N PRO A 105 55.86 -8.87 -17.56
CA PRO A 105 56.81 -7.76 -17.31
C PRO A 105 57.06 -6.86 -18.57
N THR A 106 58.12 -6.03 -18.52
CA THR A 106 58.57 -4.99 -19.48
C THR A 106 59.37 -5.47 -20.70
N THR A 107 59.48 -4.62 -21.73
CA THR A 107 60.69 -4.55 -22.61
C THR A 107 60.92 -3.16 -23.23
N THR A 108 62.19 -2.81 -23.39
CA THR A 108 62.83 -1.70 -24.15
C THR A 108 62.50 -1.73 -25.66
N SER A 109 62.73 -0.70 -26.51
CA SER A 109 63.30 0.68 -26.43
C SER A 109 62.67 1.51 -27.61
N VAL A 110 63.09 2.67 -28.18
CA VAL A 110 64.32 3.51 -28.27
C VAL A 110 63.89 5.02 -28.33
N ALA A 111 64.83 5.97 -28.32
CA ALA A 111 64.56 7.42 -28.20
C ALA A 111 64.67 8.24 -29.51
N ALA A 112 63.96 9.37 -29.57
CA ALA A 112 64.32 10.57 -30.37
C ALA A 112 63.59 11.84 -29.87
N ALA A 113 64.32 12.98 -29.83
CA ALA A 113 63.87 14.37 -29.71
C ALA A 113 63.05 14.85 -28.48
N GLU A 114 63.53 15.92 -27.84
CA GLU A 114 62.89 16.56 -26.68
C GLU A 114 61.78 17.57 -27.05
N ARG A 115 60.74 17.64 -26.20
CA ARG A 115 60.06 18.90 -25.83
C ARG A 115 59.29 18.74 -24.51
N ALA A 116 59.26 19.80 -23.71
CA ALA A 116 58.87 19.74 -22.29
C ALA A 116 57.42 19.28 -22.02
N PRO A 117 57.16 18.56 -20.91
CA PRO A 117 55.86 17.97 -20.61
C PRO A 117 54.83 19.01 -20.15
N ARG A 118 53.60 18.94 -20.68
CA ARG A 118 52.44 19.67 -20.14
C ARG A 118 51.80 18.84 -19.03
N GLN A 119 51.86 19.33 -17.80
CA GLN A 119 51.20 18.71 -16.65
C GLN A 119 49.66 18.79 -16.76
N LYS A 120 48.97 17.90 -16.03
CA LYS A 120 47.49 17.85 -15.99
C LYS A 120 46.93 19.13 -15.38
N ILE A 121 45.88 19.67 -15.98
CA ILE A 121 45.09 20.76 -15.40
C ILE A 121 44.10 20.14 -14.41
N GLU A 122 44.29 20.41 -13.11
CA GLU A 122 43.26 20.20 -12.10
C GLU A 122 42.10 21.18 -12.33
N SER A 123 40.87 20.72 -12.14
CA SER A 123 39.68 21.53 -12.43
C SER A 123 39.47 22.61 -11.37
N LEU A 124 39.79 23.86 -11.70
CA LEU A 124 39.55 25.03 -10.84
C LEU A 124 38.10 25.07 -10.32
N PRO A 125 37.88 25.47 -9.06
CA PRO A 125 36.55 25.56 -8.47
C PRO A 125 35.70 26.61 -9.22
N LYS A 126 34.48 26.21 -9.60
CA LYS A 126 33.48 27.12 -10.18
C LYS A 126 33.04 28.12 -9.12
N LYS A 127 33.60 29.34 -9.15
CA LYS A 127 33.17 30.46 -8.31
C LYS A 127 32.04 31.22 -8.99
N VAL A 128 30.91 31.37 -8.31
CA VAL A 128 29.77 32.19 -8.74
C VAL A 128 29.65 33.39 -7.80
N ALA A 129 29.29 34.57 -8.34
CA ALA A 129 28.97 35.75 -7.56
C ALA A 129 27.52 36.17 -7.81
N ILE A 130 26.82 36.58 -6.75
CA ILE A 130 25.41 37.02 -6.74
C ILE A 130 25.32 38.23 -5.81
N GLU A 131 24.43 39.18 -6.11
CA GLU A 131 24.21 40.38 -5.32
C GLU A 131 22.71 40.52 -4.99
N PHE A 132 22.39 40.96 -3.78
CA PHE A 132 21.01 41.06 -3.28
C PHE A 132 20.75 42.43 -2.63
N GLY A 133 19.62 43.05 -3.00
CA GLY A 133 19.28 44.43 -2.64
C GLY A 133 19.61 45.39 -3.78
N GLU A 134 19.97 46.63 -3.44
CA GLU A 134 20.40 47.63 -4.42
C GLU A 134 21.87 47.35 -4.85
N PRO A 135 22.22 47.45 -6.15
CA PRO A 135 23.59 47.18 -6.60
C PRO A 135 24.60 48.19 -6.06
N GLY A 136 25.70 47.70 -5.49
CA GLY A 136 26.80 48.52 -4.97
C GLY A 136 26.65 49.01 -3.53
N THR A 137 25.50 48.85 -2.89
CA THR A 137 25.28 49.21 -1.47
C THR A 137 25.63 48.09 -0.48
N CYS A 138 25.97 46.90 -0.96
CA CYS A 138 26.27 45.72 -0.13
C CYS A 138 27.57 45.87 0.69
N ASP A 139 27.43 46.03 2.00
CA ASP A 139 28.56 46.15 2.95
C ASP A 139 29.23 44.81 3.28
N MET A 140 28.48 43.70 3.19
CA MET A 140 28.90 42.37 3.64
C MET A 140 28.96 41.34 2.51
N LYS A 141 29.78 40.30 2.69
CA LYS A 141 29.77 39.09 1.85
C LYS A 141 29.50 37.82 2.66
N VAL A 142 28.71 36.91 2.10
CA VAL A 142 28.53 35.54 2.61
C VAL A 142 29.07 34.57 1.56
N VAL A 143 30.00 33.71 1.95
CA VAL A 143 30.60 32.68 1.09
C VAL A 143 30.02 31.32 1.48
N LEU A 144 29.20 30.75 0.59
CA LEU A 144 28.68 29.39 0.70
C LEU A 144 29.68 28.43 0.06
N LEU A 145 30.19 27.47 0.84
CA LEU A 145 30.93 26.33 0.31
C LEU A 145 30.05 25.09 0.28
N GLY A 146 29.84 24.56 -0.93
CA GLY A 146 29.21 23.26 -1.14
C GLY A 146 30.22 22.13 -1.27
N LYS A 147 29.68 20.91 -1.25
CA LYS A 147 30.42 19.67 -1.52
C LYS A 147 31.18 19.78 -2.86
N GLN A 148 32.35 19.15 -2.97
CA GLN A 148 33.28 19.22 -4.12
C GLN A 148 33.88 20.61 -4.40
N GLY A 149 33.93 21.52 -3.40
CA GLY A 149 34.60 22.82 -3.54
C GLY A 149 33.84 23.84 -4.41
N PHE A 150 32.55 23.60 -4.64
CA PHE A 150 31.68 24.59 -5.27
C PHE A 150 31.50 25.80 -4.36
N CYS A 151 31.64 27.02 -4.89
CA CYS A 151 31.74 28.23 -4.09
C CYS A 151 30.84 29.33 -4.65
N VAL A 152 29.88 29.80 -3.86
CA VAL A 152 29.00 30.91 -4.21
C VAL A 152 29.25 32.06 -3.23
N LYS A 153 29.54 33.24 -3.77
CA LYS A 153 29.76 34.48 -3.03
C LYS A 153 28.55 35.39 -3.18
N LEU A 154 27.83 35.60 -2.10
CA LEU A 154 26.72 36.54 -2.00
C LEU A 154 27.26 37.89 -1.53
N SER A 155 26.97 38.96 -2.25
CA SER A 155 27.05 40.35 -1.76
C SER A 155 25.69 40.72 -1.17
N VAL A 156 25.69 41.17 0.08
CA VAL A 156 24.49 41.32 0.93
C VAL A 156 24.66 42.47 1.91
N HIS A 157 23.55 42.89 2.51
CA HIS A 157 23.46 43.93 3.53
C HIS A 157 23.42 43.31 4.94
N ARG A 158 24.35 43.70 5.81
CA ARG A 158 24.45 43.26 7.21
C ARG A 158 23.11 43.34 7.95
N ASP A 159 22.45 44.50 7.88
CA ASP A 159 21.21 44.77 8.62
C ASP A 159 20.03 43.89 8.18
N VAL A 160 19.98 43.50 6.90
CA VAL A 160 18.97 42.57 6.39
C VAL A 160 19.22 41.16 6.94
N LEU A 161 20.48 40.73 7.06
CA LEU A 161 20.80 39.43 7.64
C LEU A 161 20.49 39.38 9.14
N THR A 162 20.94 40.38 9.92
CA THR A 162 20.73 40.42 11.38
C THR A 162 19.26 40.59 11.76
N GLN A 163 18.48 41.37 11.00
CA GLN A 163 17.03 41.50 11.25
C GLN A 163 16.26 40.19 10.96
N LYS A 164 16.70 39.38 9.99
CA LYS A 164 15.93 38.23 9.50
C LYS A 164 16.38 36.87 10.04
N SER A 165 17.58 36.75 10.61
CA SER A 165 18.20 35.47 10.96
C SER A 165 18.92 35.51 12.30
N GLY A 166 18.53 34.61 13.20
CA GLY A 166 19.23 34.40 14.47
C GLY A 166 20.70 34.01 14.27
N PHE A 167 20.98 33.09 13.33
CA PHE A 167 22.34 32.65 13.00
C PHE A 167 23.26 33.82 12.59
N PHE A 168 22.80 34.68 11.68
CA PHE A 168 23.60 35.84 11.27
C PHE A 168 23.69 36.89 12.37
N SER A 169 22.64 37.12 13.16
CA SER A 169 22.69 38.04 14.29
C SER A 169 23.72 37.61 15.35
N GLU A 170 23.76 36.32 15.70
CA GLU A 170 24.73 35.76 16.63
C GLU A 170 26.16 35.92 16.08
N LYS A 171 26.44 35.33 14.90
CA LYS A 171 27.79 35.30 14.31
C LYS A 171 28.36 36.68 13.99
N LEU A 172 27.51 37.69 13.75
CA LEU A 172 27.95 39.08 13.51
C LEU A 172 28.09 39.92 14.78
N SER A 173 27.61 39.43 15.92
CA SER A 173 27.87 40.02 17.25
C SER A 173 29.13 39.44 17.91
N GLU A 174 29.40 38.13 17.73
CA GLU A 174 30.66 37.49 18.12
C GLU A 174 31.88 38.12 17.45
N GLN A 175 31.74 38.51 16.17
CA GLN A 175 32.86 38.91 15.30
C GLN A 175 32.61 40.30 14.69
N SER A 176 32.67 41.31 15.55
CA SER A 176 32.58 42.71 15.17
C SER A 176 33.68 43.07 14.15
N GLY A 177 33.29 43.77 13.07
CA GLY A 177 34.19 44.13 11.97
C GLY A 177 34.28 43.15 10.79
N LEU A 178 33.61 41.99 10.82
CA LEU A 178 33.54 41.11 9.63
C LEU A 178 32.89 41.82 8.42
N SER A 179 33.63 41.88 7.31
CA SER A 179 33.10 42.21 5.97
C SER A 179 32.83 40.95 5.12
N CYS A 180 33.22 39.76 5.62
CA CYS A 180 33.00 38.48 4.97
C CYS A 180 32.75 37.39 6.03
N LEU A 181 31.70 36.60 5.84
CA LEU A 181 31.37 35.41 6.63
C LEU A 181 31.33 34.19 5.70
N GLN A 182 31.61 33.00 6.24
CA GLN A 182 31.65 31.75 5.49
C GLN A 182 30.73 30.71 6.12
N ILE A 183 29.92 30.04 5.29
CA ILE A 183 29.15 28.86 5.69
C ILE A 183 29.78 27.66 4.97
N ALA A 184 30.29 26.70 5.74
CA ALA A 184 30.87 25.46 5.25
C ALA A 184 29.79 24.41 4.97
N ASP A 185 30.19 23.33 4.28
CA ASP A 185 29.44 22.07 4.15
C ASP A 185 27.96 22.18 3.74
N CYS A 186 27.61 23.23 3.00
CA CYS A 186 26.27 23.48 2.48
C CYS A 186 25.82 22.32 1.57
N GLU A 187 24.86 21.53 2.03
CA GLU A 187 24.37 20.36 1.28
C GLU A 187 23.71 20.75 -0.04
N ASP A 188 22.90 21.80 -0.02
CA ASP A 188 22.15 22.33 -1.15
C ASP A 188 22.39 23.84 -1.26
N VAL A 189 23.51 24.21 -1.88
CA VAL A 189 23.90 25.62 -2.07
C VAL A 189 22.84 26.40 -2.85
N GLU A 190 22.09 25.77 -3.75
CA GLU A 190 21.03 26.44 -4.51
C GLU A 190 19.91 26.92 -3.58
N ILE A 191 19.52 26.08 -2.62
CA ILE A 191 18.52 26.43 -1.61
C ILE A 191 19.06 27.45 -0.60
N TYR A 192 20.33 27.38 -0.19
CA TYR A 192 20.93 28.46 0.63
C TYR A 192 20.91 29.83 -0.08
N VAL A 193 21.19 29.86 -1.39
CA VAL A 193 21.07 31.09 -2.19
C VAL A 193 19.61 31.57 -2.24
N GLU A 194 18.64 30.67 -2.44
CA GLU A 194 17.22 31.05 -2.45
C GLU A 194 16.75 31.55 -1.09
N THR A 195 17.03 30.85 0.01
CA THR A 195 16.60 31.24 1.38
C THR A 195 17.22 32.58 1.81
N VAL A 196 18.47 32.88 1.47
CA VAL A 196 19.04 34.23 1.68
C VAL A 196 18.35 35.27 0.78
N GLY A 197 18.02 34.92 -0.47
CA GLY A 197 17.23 35.77 -1.36
C GLY A 197 15.82 36.07 -0.84
N LEU A 198 15.20 35.16 -0.09
CA LEU A 198 13.89 35.38 0.55
C LEU A 198 13.94 36.45 1.66
N MET A 199 15.11 36.75 2.25
CA MET A 199 15.27 37.84 3.23
C MET A 199 15.00 39.22 2.63
N TYR A 200 15.15 39.36 1.31
CA TYR A 200 14.87 40.58 0.54
C TYR A 200 13.47 40.58 -0.11
N CYS A 201 12.70 39.50 0.03
CA CYS A 201 11.44 39.33 -0.68
C CYS A 201 10.27 39.94 0.09
N LYS A 202 9.67 41.01 -0.45
CA LYS A 202 8.49 41.68 0.12
C LYS A 202 7.27 40.74 0.22
N GLU A 203 7.10 39.86 -0.77
CA GLU A 203 5.92 38.99 -0.91
C GLU A 203 6.31 37.50 -0.87
N MET A 204 7.06 37.11 0.16
CA MET A 204 7.61 35.75 0.33
C MET A 204 6.58 34.65 0.07
N LYS A 205 5.35 34.78 0.60
CA LYS A 205 4.25 33.82 0.43
C LYS A 205 3.92 33.56 -1.05
N GLN A 206 3.83 34.58 -1.89
CA GLN A 206 3.59 34.42 -3.34
C GLN A 206 4.73 33.70 -4.06
N ARG A 207 5.95 33.75 -3.53
CA ARG A 207 7.12 33.06 -4.09
C ARG A 207 7.16 31.59 -3.67
N LEU A 208 6.83 31.29 -2.41
CA LEU A 208 6.70 29.90 -1.94
C LEU A 208 5.54 29.16 -2.64
N MET A 209 4.41 29.85 -2.90
CA MET A 209 3.27 29.31 -3.67
C MET A 209 3.60 28.83 -5.10
N LYS A 210 4.80 29.11 -5.62
CA LYS A 210 5.26 28.70 -6.96
C LYS A 210 6.22 27.50 -6.93
N GLN A 211 6.44 26.91 -5.75
CA GLN A 211 7.34 25.78 -5.53
C GLN A 211 6.57 24.47 -5.35
N SER A 212 7.28 23.33 -5.27
CA SER A 212 6.72 22.05 -4.83
C SER A 212 6.97 21.81 -3.34
N VAL A 213 6.19 20.93 -2.71
CA VAL A 213 6.38 20.51 -1.30
C VAL A 213 7.84 20.07 -1.04
N SER A 214 8.40 19.22 -1.90
CA SER A 214 9.80 18.79 -1.86
C SER A 214 10.85 19.94 -1.91
N ARG A 215 10.52 21.10 -2.50
CA ARG A 215 11.39 22.28 -2.46
C ARG A 215 11.13 23.14 -1.22
N ILE A 216 9.88 23.26 -0.77
CA ILE A 216 9.55 23.94 0.49
C ILE A 216 10.19 23.23 1.69
N LEU A 217 10.17 21.90 1.77
CA LEU A 217 10.85 21.15 2.84
C LEU A 217 12.37 21.41 2.87
N ARG A 218 13.02 21.60 1.71
CA ARG A 218 14.44 21.99 1.66
C ARG A 218 14.67 23.44 2.09
N ILE A 219 13.82 24.39 1.64
CA ILE A 219 13.87 25.79 2.09
C ILE A 219 13.68 25.86 3.61
N LEU A 220 12.75 25.06 4.16
CA LEU A 220 12.45 24.94 5.58
C LEU A 220 13.66 24.43 6.39
N LYS A 221 14.33 23.34 5.99
CA LYS A 221 15.58 22.87 6.63
C LYS A 221 16.67 23.95 6.68
N VAL A 222 16.78 24.79 5.64
CA VAL A 222 17.76 25.89 5.63
C VAL A 222 17.29 27.11 6.42
N ALA A 223 15.98 27.38 6.48
CA ALA A 223 15.41 28.43 7.30
C ALA A 223 15.48 28.12 8.80
N GLU A 224 15.28 26.85 9.18
CA GLU A 224 15.56 26.23 10.48
C GLU A 224 17.02 26.48 10.89
N PHE A 225 17.99 25.98 10.11
CA PHE A 225 19.43 26.18 10.34
C PHE A 225 19.85 27.66 10.47
N LEU A 226 19.24 28.56 9.70
CA LEU A 226 19.54 30.00 9.75
C LEU A 226 18.75 30.74 10.86
N GLY A 227 17.84 30.09 11.58
CA GLY A 227 16.95 30.77 12.53
C GLY A 227 16.08 31.85 11.89
N PHE A 228 15.60 31.60 10.66
CA PHE A 228 14.81 32.54 9.84
C PHE A 228 13.30 32.34 10.07
N SER A 229 12.84 32.69 11.28
CA SER A 229 11.49 32.43 11.79
C SER A 229 10.34 32.78 10.83
N SER A 230 10.37 33.95 10.20
CA SER A 230 9.31 34.35 9.24
C SER A 230 9.27 33.50 7.96
N CYS A 231 10.38 32.88 7.56
CA CYS A 231 10.41 31.92 6.47
C CYS A 231 9.93 30.53 6.92
N ILE A 232 10.28 30.10 8.14
CA ILE A 232 9.75 28.88 8.76
C ILE A 232 8.21 28.95 8.81
N GLN A 233 7.67 30.04 9.36
CA GLN A 233 6.22 30.31 9.41
C GLN A 233 5.58 30.30 8.01
N SER A 234 6.17 30.99 7.03
CA SER A 234 5.65 31.03 5.66
C SER A 234 5.69 29.66 4.97
N CYS A 235 6.64 28.79 5.32
CA CYS A 235 6.70 27.40 4.84
C CYS A 235 5.65 26.52 5.53
N LEU A 236 5.42 26.70 6.83
CA LEU A 236 4.38 25.97 7.57
C LEU A 236 2.97 26.33 7.07
N GLU A 237 2.67 27.60 6.83
CA GLU A 237 1.41 28.04 6.20
C GLU A 237 1.20 27.46 4.79
N TYR A 238 2.28 27.27 4.03
CA TYR A 238 2.20 26.58 2.75
C TYR A 238 1.90 25.08 2.93
N LEU A 239 2.60 24.41 3.85
CA LEU A 239 2.41 22.98 4.13
C LEU A 239 1.02 22.67 4.72
N GLU A 240 0.46 23.59 5.50
CA GLU A 240 -0.92 23.56 6.00
C GLU A 240 -1.94 23.64 4.86
N ALA A 241 -1.73 24.53 3.88
CA ALA A 241 -2.72 24.80 2.83
C ALA A 241 -2.63 23.90 1.57
N VAL A 242 -1.45 23.34 1.27
CA VAL A 242 -1.21 22.59 0.02
C VAL A 242 -1.66 21.12 0.12
N PRO A 243 -2.30 20.52 -0.90
CA PRO A 243 -2.44 19.05 -0.94
C PRO A 243 -1.07 18.39 -0.98
N TRP A 244 -0.90 17.29 -0.24
CA TRP A 244 0.28 16.42 -0.35
C TRP A 244 -0.09 15.24 -1.24
N VAL A 245 0.77 14.87 -2.20
CA VAL A 245 0.42 13.93 -3.27
C VAL A 245 1.09 12.58 -3.06
N GLY A 246 0.39 11.73 -2.30
CA GLY A 246 0.78 10.34 -2.04
C GLY A 246 1.58 10.15 -0.74
N GLU A 247 1.56 8.91 -0.24
CA GLU A 247 2.15 8.49 1.03
C GLU A 247 3.62 8.93 1.19
N GLU A 248 4.40 8.80 0.11
CA GLU A 248 5.80 9.23 0.06
C GLU A 248 6.00 10.74 0.28
N GLU A 249 5.07 11.61 -0.12
CA GLU A 249 5.18 13.05 0.12
C GLU A 249 4.68 13.41 1.52
N GLU A 250 3.58 12.78 1.95
CA GLU A 250 3.03 12.91 3.30
C GLU A 250 4.06 12.50 4.37
N GLU A 251 4.64 11.29 4.30
CA GLU A 251 5.65 10.81 5.27
C GLU A 251 6.82 11.79 5.45
N LYS A 252 7.27 12.41 4.35
CA LYS A 252 8.36 13.41 4.36
C LYS A 252 7.91 14.72 5.02
N VAL A 253 6.67 15.16 4.82
CA VAL A 253 6.11 16.31 5.55
C VAL A 253 5.93 15.99 7.03
N VAL A 254 5.30 14.86 7.36
CA VAL A 254 5.06 14.41 8.75
C VAL A 254 6.38 14.31 9.52
N SER A 255 7.40 13.67 8.95
CA SER A 255 8.71 13.53 9.59
C SER A 255 9.37 14.89 9.88
N THR A 256 9.33 15.81 8.92
CA THR A 256 9.88 17.17 9.09
C THR A 256 9.10 17.97 10.14
N VAL A 257 7.77 17.86 10.12
CA VAL A 257 6.87 18.53 11.07
C VAL A 257 7.07 18.02 12.50
N LEU A 258 7.28 16.71 12.69
CA LEU A 258 7.56 16.12 14.01
C LEU A 258 8.95 16.49 14.53
N GLN A 259 9.97 16.62 13.66
CA GLN A 259 11.28 17.17 14.06
C GLN A 259 11.14 18.61 14.57
N LEU A 260 10.50 19.48 13.78
CA LEU A 260 10.24 20.88 14.15
C LEU A 260 9.42 20.99 15.46
N GLN A 261 8.50 20.07 15.73
CA GLN A 261 7.77 20.00 16.99
C GLN A 261 8.70 19.69 18.18
N ALA A 262 9.66 18.78 18.02
CA ALA A 262 10.65 18.45 19.05
C ALA A 262 11.62 19.61 19.33
N GLU A 263 11.86 20.46 18.34
CA GLU A 263 12.61 21.73 18.47
C GLU A 263 11.74 22.88 19.04
N GLY A 264 10.48 22.62 19.39
CA GLY A 264 9.58 23.59 20.03
C GLY A 264 8.88 24.57 19.08
N ILE A 265 8.95 24.34 17.77
CA ILE A 265 8.32 25.22 16.76
C ILE A 265 6.82 24.94 16.67
N GLY A 266 6.03 26.01 16.50
CA GLY A 266 4.55 25.99 16.55
C GLY A 266 3.85 25.34 15.35
N VAL A 267 4.12 24.05 15.09
CA VAL A 267 3.63 23.32 13.93
C VAL A 267 2.19 22.79 14.02
N ASN A 268 1.47 23.09 15.10
CA ASN A 268 0.13 22.57 15.39
C ASN A 268 -0.90 22.71 14.25
N PRO A 269 -0.94 23.79 13.43
CA PRO A 269 -1.86 23.86 12.29
C PRO A 269 -1.63 22.76 11.25
N VAL A 270 -0.37 22.42 10.99
CA VAL A 270 0.00 21.35 10.05
C VAL A 270 -0.30 19.97 10.64
N LEU A 271 -0.01 19.76 11.93
CA LEU A 271 -0.32 18.50 12.64
C LEU A 271 -1.82 18.19 12.68
N LYS A 272 -2.70 19.20 12.70
CA LYS A 272 -4.16 19.00 12.70
C LYS A 272 -4.72 18.38 11.41
N ARG A 273 -3.90 18.21 10.36
CA ARG A 273 -4.26 17.45 9.16
C ARG A 273 -4.14 15.93 9.34
N ILE A 274 -3.30 15.48 10.27
CA ILE A 274 -2.95 14.06 10.47
C ILE A 274 -3.30 13.52 11.86
N SER A 275 -3.39 14.41 12.85
CA SER A 275 -3.64 14.10 14.26
C SER A 275 -4.87 14.85 14.75
N SER A 276 -5.77 14.14 15.43
CA SER A 276 -6.94 14.73 16.09
C SER A 276 -6.69 14.88 17.59
N ASP A 277 -6.97 16.07 18.12
CA ASP A 277 -7.01 16.34 19.57
C ASP A 277 -8.14 15.55 20.28
N ILE A 278 -9.08 14.95 19.53
CA ILE A 278 -10.31 14.34 20.06
C ILE A 278 -10.14 12.81 20.21
N SER A 279 -9.72 12.40 21.40
CA SER A 279 -9.16 11.08 21.74
C SER A 279 -10.01 9.82 21.52
N ASN A 280 -11.25 9.90 21.00
CA ASN A 280 -12.12 8.75 20.74
C ASN A 280 -12.76 8.68 19.34
N VAL A 281 -12.79 9.79 18.59
CA VAL A 281 -13.56 9.94 17.32
C VAL A 281 -13.36 8.80 16.30
N PRO A 282 -12.14 8.27 16.04
CA PRO A 282 -11.94 7.29 14.96
C PRO A 282 -12.81 6.02 15.07
N LYS A 283 -13.16 5.58 16.28
CA LYS A 283 -13.95 4.35 16.50
C LYS A 283 -15.42 4.57 16.17
N ASP A 284 -15.98 5.67 16.64
CA ASP A 284 -17.38 6.04 16.41
C ASP A 284 -17.60 6.37 14.93
N THR A 285 -16.63 7.07 14.30
CA THR A 285 -16.62 7.33 12.86
C THR A 285 -16.56 6.03 12.05
N LEU A 286 -15.71 5.07 12.42
CA LEU A 286 -15.63 3.79 11.72
C LEU A 286 -16.93 2.97 11.84
N SER A 287 -17.53 2.96 13.04
CA SER A 287 -18.84 2.32 13.25
C SER A 287 -19.94 2.98 12.43
N HIS A 288 -19.89 4.31 12.27
CA HIS A 288 -20.84 5.05 11.45
C HIS A 288 -20.63 4.81 9.95
N ILE A 289 -19.38 4.70 9.47
CA ILE A 289 -19.07 4.33 8.07
C ILE A 289 -19.62 2.94 7.74
N ILE A 290 -19.43 1.96 8.62
CA ILE A 290 -20.01 0.61 8.46
C ILE A 290 -21.54 0.69 8.43
N ASP A 291 -22.15 1.40 9.37
CA ASP A 291 -23.60 1.57 9.46
C ASP A 291 -24.22 2.21 8.19
N LEU A 292 -23.58 3.25 7.65
CA LEU A 292 -23.98 3.90 6.40
C LEU A 292 -23.88 2.95 5.19
N VAL A 293 -22.82 2.14 5.10
CA VAL A 293 -22.64 1.17 4.00
C VAL A 293 -23.66 0.03 4.09
N LEU A 294 -23.97 -0.46 5.29
CA LEU A 294 -24.96 -1.53 5.51
C LEU A 294 -26.39 -1.07 5.21
N LYS A 295 -26.75 0.16 5.60
CA LYS A 295 -28.10 0.73 5.44
C LYS A 295 -28.37 1.36 4.07
N SER A 296 -27.36 1.53 3.22
CA SER A 296 -27.55 2.12 1.89
C SER A 296 -28.46 1.26 1.01
N ASN A 297 -29.45 1.89 0.37
CA ASN A 297 -30.37 1.25 -0.57
C ASN A 297 -29.94 1.38 -2.04
N GLU A 298 -28.90 2.16 -2.32
CA GLU A 298 -28.36 2.40 -3.66
C GLU A 298 -27.22 1.40 -3.93
N GLU A 299 -27.39 0.56 -4.95
CA GLU A 299 -26.56 -0.63 -5.12
C GLU A 299 -25.14 -0.32 -5.62
N SER A 300 -24.97 0.67 -6.48
CA SER A 300 -23.69 0.95 -7.15
C SER A 300 -22.67 1.58 -6.21
N GLY A 301 -23.04 2.68 -5.54
CA GLY A 301 -22.25 3.32 -4.49
C GLY A 301 -22.07 2.43 -3.27
N ARG A 302 -23.07 1.63 -2.87
CA ARG A 302 -22.88 0.63 -1.81
C ARG A 302 -21.81 -0.40 -2.20
N ARG A 303 -21.84 -0.92 -3.43
CA ARG A 303 -20.83 -1.88 -3.92
C ARG A 303 -19.43 -1.26 -4.01
N GLU A 304 -19.33 -0.01 -4.48
CA GLU A 304 -18.06 0.72 -4.56
C GLU A 304 -17.49 1.00 -3.16
N MET A 305 -18.29 1.54 -2.24
CA MET A 305 -17.87 1.78 -0.85
C MET A 305 -17.53 0.49 -0.11
N LYS A 306 -18.28 -0.61 -0.31
CA LYS A 306 -17.92 -1.93 0.22
C LYS A 306 -16.50 -2.35 -0.23
N SER A 307 -16.17 -2.14 -1.51
CA SER A 307 -14.83 -2.45 -2.06
C SER A 307 -13.72 -1.54 -1.52
N ILE A 308 -13.99 -0.24 -1.37
CA ILE A 308 -13.01 0.74 -0.88
C ILE A 308 -12.74 0.51 0.63
N VAL A 309 -13.79 0.36 1.44
CA VAL A 309 -13.66 0.14 2.88
C VAL A 309 -12.95 -1.19 3.17
N LEU A 310 -13.24 -2.27 2.44
CA LEU A 310 -12.52 -3.55 2.56
C LEU A 310 -11.02 -3.41 2.22
N LYS A 311 -10.69 -2.66 1.15
CA LYS A 311 -9.28 -2.36 0.79
C LYS A 311 -8.56 -1.62 1.93
N LEU A 312 -9.17 -0.55 2.46
CA LEU A 312 -8.59 0.26 3.54
C LEU A 312 -8.41 -0.55 4.83
N PHE A 313 -9.32 -1.48 5.15
CA PHE A 313 -9.15 -2.41 6.28
C PHE A 313 -7.93 -3.32 6.12
N ARG A 314 -7.71 -3.86 4.91
CA ARG A 314 -6.56 -4.73 4.60
C ARG A 314 -5.24 -3.98 4.67
N GLU A 315 -5.21 -2.72 4.21
CA GLU A 315 -4.03 -1.86 4.28
C GLU A 315 -3.69 -1.53 5.74
N ASN A 316 -4.68 -1.18 6.57
CA ASN A 316 -4.48 -0.90 8.00
C ASN A 316 -3.97 -2.12 8.79
N ASN A 317 -4.38 -3.35 8.44
CA ASN A 317 -3.84 -4.58 9.06
C ASN A 317 -2.33 -4.80 8.82
N SER A 318 -1.70 -4.05 7.91
CA SER A 318 -0.26 -4.17 7.60
C SER A 318 0.63 -3.31 8.51
N LEU A 319 0.05 -2.43 9.34
CA LEU A 319 0.82 -1.52 10.19
C LEU A 319 1.15 -2.17 11.57
N PRO A 320 2.41 -2.18 12.04
CA PRO A 320 2.81 -2.89 13.27
C PRO A 320 2.30 -2.35 14.63
N SER A 321 1.18 -1.62 14.69
CA SER A 321 0.73 -0.92 15.90
C SER A 321 -0.76 -1.10 16.19
N TYR A 322 -1.17 -0.77 17.43
CA TYR A 322 -2.54 -0.77 17.92
C TYR A 322 -3.29 -2.13 17.99
N ALA A 323 -2.67 -3.19 18.51
CA ALA A 323 -3.36 -4.44 18.85
C ALA A 323 -4.68 -4.22 19.62
N ARG A 324 -4.70 -3.31 20.60
CA ARG A 324 -5.89 -2.94 21.40
C ARG A 324 -6.99 -2.18 20.61
N SER A 325 -6.73 -1.76 19.37
CA SER A 325 -7.77 -1.25 18.48
C SER A 325 -8.51 -2.36 17.73
N THR A 326 -7.81 -3.46 17.43
CA THR A 326 -8.32 -4.60 16.69
C THR A 326 -9.50 -5.26 17.40
N ASP A 327 -9.41 -5.48 18.71
CA ASP A 327 -10.49 -6.12 19.50
C ASP A 327 -11.80 -5.32 19.43
N ILE A 328 -11.71 -3.98 19.59
CA ILE A 328 -12.86 -3.06 19.58
C ILE A 328 -13.45 -2.95 18.16
N CYS A 329 -12.60 -3.01 17.13
CA CYS A 329 -13.03 -3.09 15.74
C CYS A 329 -13.74 -4.42 15.44
N ASN A 330 -13.24 -5.54 15.96
CA ASN A 330 -13.85 -6.85 15.76
C ASN A 330 -15.21 -6.94 16.46
N ASP A 331 -15.35 -6.50 17.71
CA ASP A 331 -16.66 -6.41 18.40
C ASP A 331 -17.66 -5.52 17.65
N MET A 332 -17.22 -4.38 17.10
CA MET A 332 -18.04 -3.52 16.25
C MET A 332 -18.55 -4.27 15.01
N ILE A 333 -17.69 -5.00 14.31
CA ILE A 333 -18.08 -5.81 13.15
C ILE A 333 -19.01 -6.95 13.57
N TYR A 334 -18.75 -7.66 14.68
CA TYR A 334 -19.64 -8.72 15.17
C TYR A 334 -21.01 -8.21 15.61
N ARG A 335 -21.10 -7.00 16.20
CA ARG A 335 -22.39 -6.32 16.47
C ARG A 335 -23.16 -6.03 15.18
N SER A 336 -22.48 -5.60 14.11
CA SER A 336 -23.08 -5.47 12.78
C SER A 336 -23.53 -6.81 12.21
N CYS A 337 -22.73 -7.87 12.34
CA CYS A 337 -23.08 -9.23 11.92
C CYS A 337 -24.34 -9.74 12.65
N ARG A 338 -24.43 -9.52 13.97
CA ARG A 338 -25.62 -9.87 14.77
C ARG A 338 -26.86 -9.13 14.24
N SER A 339 -26.78 -7.80 14.07
CA SER A 339 -27.90 -7.00 13.56
C SER A 339 -28.39 -7.43 12.17
N CYS A 340 -27.48 -7.70 11.21
CA CYS A 340 -27.87 -8.18 9.88
C CYS A 340 -28.43 -9.61 9.91
N LEU A 341 -27.98 -10.45 10.85
CA LEU A 341 -28.47 -11.83 10.99
C LEU A 341 -29.87 -11.89 11.63
N ASP A 342 -30.13 -11.05 12.64
CA ASP A 342 -31.46 -10.89 13.24
C ASP A 342 -32.47 -10.31 12.22
N SER A 343 -32.02 -9.33 11.41
CA SER A 343 -32.79 -8.77 10.29
C SER A 343 -33.10 -9.83 9.23
N LEU A 344 -32.10 -10.59 8.79
CA LEU A 344 -32.27 -11.70 7.85
C LEU A 344 -33.26 -12.75 8.37
N LEU A 345 -33.15 -13.15 9.64
CA LEU A 345 -34.06 -14.11 10.26
C LEU A 345 -35.50 -13.57 10.34
N SER A 346 -35.69 -12.28 10.64
CA SER A 346 -37.00 -11.62 10.59
C SER A 346 -37.60 -11.61 9.17
N LEU A 347 -36.80 -11.33 8.15
CA LEU A 347 -37.22 -11.35 6.75
C LEU A 347 -37.61 -12.77 6.29
N PHE A 348 -36.86 -13.80 6.68
CA PHE A 348 -37.21 -15.20 6.40
C PHE A 348 -38.48 -15.66 7.11
N LYS A 349 -38.77 -15.14 8.31
CA LYS A 349 -40.04 -15.39 9.01
C LYS A 349 -41.20 -14.79 8.24
N GLN A 350 -41.11 -13.51 7.89
CA GLN A 350 -42.14 -12.80 7.12
C GLN A 350 -42.39 -13.41 5.73
N ALA A 351 -41.33 -13.82 5.02
CA ALA A 351 -41.44 -14.46 3.71
C ALA A 351 -42.07 -15.88 3.75
N ALA A 352 -42.10 -16.51 4.93
CA ALA A 352 -42.67 -17.84 5.14
C ALA A 352 -44.10 -17.82 5.72
N GLU A 353 -44.69 -16.64 5.91
CA GLU A 353 -46.09 -16.48 6.33
C GLU A 353 -47.04 -16.85 5.17
N PRO A 354 -48.08 -17.69 5.40
CA PRO A 354 -48.86 -18.30 4.32
C PRO A 354 -49.59 -17.28 3.44
N ASP A 355 -50.10 -16.19 4.02
CA ASP A 355 -50.82 -15.15 3.28
C ASP A 355 -49.90 -14.42 2.28
N LYS A 356 -48.64 -14.17 2.68
CA LYS A 356 -47.62 -13.51 1.85
C LYS A 356 -47.06 -14.42 0.75
N LEU A 357 -47.25 -15.74 0.83
CA LEU A 357 -46.80 -16.65 -0.24
C LEU A 357 -47.46 -16.36 -1.60
N SER A 358 -48.58 -15.63 -1.62
CA SER A 358 -49.33 -15.27 -2.85
C SER A 358 -49.11 -13.83 -3.35
N GLU A 359 -48.43 -12.96 -2.59
CA GLU A 359 -48.21 -11.56 -2.98
C GLU A 359 -46.89 -11.38 -3.77
N ASP A 360 -46.62 -10.15 -4.23
CA ASP A 360 -45.35 -9.83 -4.91
C ASP A 360 -44.17 -9.92 -3.93
N HIS A 361 -43.45 -11.05 -3.95
CA HIS A 361 -42.28 -11.33 -3.11
C HIS A 361 -41.07 -10.43 -3.35
N ASN A 362 -41.06 -9.67 -4.45
CA ASN A 362 -39.91 -8.92 -4.94
C ASN A 362 -39.23 -7.98 -3.90
N PRO A 363 -39.94 -7.16 -3.10
CA PRO A 363 -39.29 -6.31 -2.09
C PRO A 363 -38.67 -7.14 -0.95
N THR A 364 -39.35 -8.17 -0.46
CA THR A 364 -38.84 -9.04 0.62
C THR A 364 -37.63 -9.85 0.15
N ALA A 365 -37.68 -10.40 -1.06
CA ALA A 365 -36.54 -11.08 -1.69
C ALA A 365 -35.35 -10.14 -1.89
N LYS A 366 -35.58 -8.88 -2.29
CA LYS A 366 -34.53 -7.86 -2.39
C LYS A 366 -33.91 -7.54 -1.02
N CYS A 367 -34.70 -7.46 0.04
CA CYS A 367 -34.19 -7.26 1.40
C CYS A 367 -33.37 -8.47 1.90
N ILE A 368 -33.84 -9.71 1.64
CA ILE A 368 -33.08 -10.94 1.95
C ILE A 368 -31.73 -10.96 1.22
N ALA A 369 -31.72 -10.62 -0.07
CA ALA A 369 -30.49 -10.49 -0.85
C ALA A 369 -29.55 -9.40 -0.29
N LEU A 370 -30.10 -8.25 0.12
CA LEU A 370 -29.33 -7.14 0.71
C LEU A 370 -28.65 -7.53 2.03
N GLU A 371 -29.36 -8.22 2.93
CA GLU A 371 -28.80 -8.60 4.24
C GLU A 371 -27.81 -9.77 4.14
N ALA A 372 -28.03 -10.71 3.23
CA ALA A 372 -27.06 -11.77 2.95
C ALA A 372 -25.78 -11.22 2.28
N ASP A 373 -25.90 -10.22 1.39
CA ASP A 373 -24.77 -9.47 0.80
C ASP A 373 -24.08 -8.55 1.83
N ASN A 374 -24.79 -8.06 2.84
CA ASN A 374 -24.21 -7.37 4.00
C ASN A 374 -23.38 -8.33 4.87
N LEU A 375 -23.94 -9.48 5.25
CA LEU A 375 -23.22 -10.50 6.01
C LEU A 375 -22.00 -11.06 5.25
N SER A 376 -22.11 -11.27 3.93
CA SER A 376 -20.98 -11.72 3.11
C SER A 376 -19.85 -10.68 3.06
N TRP A 377 -20.16 -9.39 3.04
CA TRP A 377 -19.14 -8.33 3.08
C TRP A 377 -18.46 -8.24 4.45
N LEU A 378 -19.23 -8.32 5.54
CA LEU A 378 -18.69 -8.34 6.89
C LEU A 378 -17.80 -9.58 7.12
N LEU A 379 -18.13 -10.73 6.54
CA LEU A 379 -17.29 -11.93 6.55
C LEU A 379 -15.94 -11.71 5.85
N GLU A 380 -15.87 -11.04 4.69
CA GLU A 380 -14.57 -10.75 4.05
C GLU A 380 -13.69 -9.84 4.93
N ILE A 381 -14.27 -8.85 5.61
CA ILE A 381 -13.52 -8.00 6.57
C ILE A 381 -12.98 -8.86 7.72
N LEU A 382 -13.81 -9.74 8.29
CA LEU A 382 -13.38 -10.62 9.38
C LEU A 382 -12.30 -11.63 8.93
N ILE A 383 -12.35 -12.12 7.69
CA ILE A 383 -11.31 -13.00 7.12
C ILE A 383 -10.00 -12.21 6.92
N ASP A 384 -10.04 -11.02 6.31
CA ASP A 384 -8.86 -10.15 6.16
C ASP A 384 -8.23 -9.77 7.53
N LYS A 385 -9.03 -9.74 8.61
CA LYS A 385 -8.60 -9.51 10.00
C LYS A 385 -8.28 -10.78 10.80
N GLN A 386 -8.29 -11.97 10.19
CA GLN A 386 -8.08 -13.28 10.84
C GLN A 386 -9.01 -13.51 12.06
N ALA A 387 -10.23 -13.01 11.98
CA ALA A 387 -11.22 -12.97 13.07
C ALA A 387 -12.61 -13.47 12.59
N ALA A 388 -12.66 -14.52 11.77
CA ALA A 388 -13.92 -15.06 11.23
C ALA A 388 -14.48 -16.28 12.00
N ASP A 389 -13.78 -16.78 13.01
CA ASP A 389 -14.17 -18.01 13.73
C ASP A 389 -15.45 -17.84 14.57
N GLU A 390 -15.68 -16.69 15.22
CA GLU A 390 -16.96 -16.42 15.91
C GLU A 390 -18.10 -16.23 14.90
N PHE A 391 -17.84 -15.68 13.72
CA PHE A 391 -18.84 -15.60 12.65
C PHE A 391 -19.25 -17.01 12.18
N ALA A 392 -18.29 -17.92 12.01
CA ALA A 392 -18.59 -19.31 11.67
C ALA A 392 -19.41 -20.01 12.76
N LEU A 393 -19.15 -19.72 14.05
CA LEU A 393 -19.99 -20.16 15.18
C LEU A 393 -21.39 -19.54 15.14
N MET A 394 -21.52 -18.22 14.93
CA MET A 394 -22.80 -17.52 14.80
C MET A 394 -23.66 -18.10 13.67
N TRP A 395 -23.05 -18.36 12.51
CA TRP A 395 -23.72 -18.94 11.34
C TRP A 395 -24.07 -20.41 11.51
N ALA A 396 -23.21 -21.22 12.14
CA ALA A 396 -23.49 -22.63 12.41
C ALA A 396 -24.71 -22.84 13.34
N ASN A 397 -24.97 -21.89 14.25
CA ASN A 397 -26.11 -21.89 15.18
C ASN A 397 -27.43 -21.36 14.58
N GLN A 398 -27.57 -21.33 13.25
CA GLN A 398 -28.76 -20.79 12.56
C GLN A 398 -29.75 -21.88 12.13
N GLN A 399 -30.11 -22.81 13.03
CA GLN A 399 -31.03 -23.91 12.69
C GLN A 399 -32.43 -23.41 12.32
N GLU A 400 -32.95 -22.36 12.97
CA GLU A 400 -34.26 -21.79 12.61
C GLU A 400 -34.22 -21.18 11.18
N LEU A 401 -33.15 -20.44 10.86
CA LEU A 401 -32.95 -19.88 9.52
C LEU A 401 -32.83 -21.00 8.47
N ALA A 402 -32.11 -22.09 8.76
CA ALA A 402 -31.99 -23.24 7.85
C ALA A 402 -33.33 -23.98 7.62
N VAL A 403 -34.20 -24.05 8.63
CA VAL A 403 -35.57 -24.59 8.50
C VAL A 403 -36.49 -23.66 7.70
N LEU A 404 -36.38 -22.34 7.89
CA LEU A 404 -37.11 -21.35 7.09
C LEU A 404 -36.60 -21.29 5.64
N HIS A 405 -35.29 -21.42 5.44
CA HIS A 405 -34.62 -21.43 4.16
C HIS A 405 -35.26 -22.44 3.20
N ALA A 406 -35.49 -23.67 3.67
CA ALA A 406 -36.12 -24.74 2.90
C ALA A 406 -37.50 -24.39 2.32
N LYS A 407 -38.25 -23.45 2.94
CA LYS A 407 -39.61 -23.07 2.54
C LYS A 407 -39.67 -22.06 1.39
N LEU A 408 -38.66 -21.21 1.23
CA LEU A 408 -38.69 -20.14 0.21
C LEU A 408 -38.18 -20.62 -1.15
N PRO A 409 -38.60 -20.00 -2.28
CA PRO A 409 -38.01 -20.28 -3.60
C PRO A 409 -36.51 -19.99 -3.64
N THR A 410 -35.72 -20.81 -4.35
CA THR A 410 -34.26 -20.64 -4.45
C THR A 410 -33.83 -19.24 -4.90
N VAL A 411 -34.57 -18.63 -5.85
CA VAL A 411 -34.35 -17.26 -6.34
C VAL A 411 -34.35 -16.21 -5.21
N SER A 412 -35.14 -16.41 -4.16
CA SER A 412 -35.24 -15.47 -3.03
C SER A 412 -34.18 -15.72 -1.94
N ARG A 413 -33.56 -16.91 -1.89
CA ARG A 413 -32.68 -17.34 -0.78
C ARG A 413 -31.22 -17.58 -1.17
N TYR A 414 -30.88 -17.71 -2.45
CA TYR A 414 -29.58 -18.25 -2.88
C TYR A 414 -28.33 -17.55 -2.32
N TYR A 415 -28.40 -16.26 -1.97
CA TYR A 415 -27.31 -15.54 -1.31
C TYR A 415 -26.91 -16.16 0.05
N VAL A 416 -27.86 -16.76 0.79
CA VAL A 416 -27.62 -17.50 2.04
C VAL A 416 -26.83 -18.79 1.77
N SER A 417 -27.17 -19.50 0.69
CA SER A 417 -26.42 -20.66 0.21
C SER A 417 -25.02 -20.25 -0.30
N CYS A 418 -24.87 -19.12 -0.99
CA CYS A 418 -23.55 -18.56 -1.36
C CYS A 418 -22.68 -18.25 -0.13
N LEU A 419 -23.24 -17.64 0.91
CA LEU A 419 -22.53 -17.32 2.16
C LEU A 419 -22.06 -18.59 2.89
N SER A 420 -22.89 -19.63 2.93
CA SER A 420 -22.50 -20.95 3.43
C SER A 420 -21.37 -21.57 2.60
N GLY A 421 -21.46 -21.46 1.27
CA GLY A 421 -20.38 -21.84 0.35
C GLY A 421 -19.06 -21.09 0.62
N ARG A 422 -19.11 -19.78 0.87
CA ARG A 422 -17.95 -18.93 1.17
C ARG A 422 -17.23 -19.35 2.46
N LEU A 423 -17.98 -19.76 3.49
CA LEU A 423 -17.42 -20.30 4.73
C LEU A 423 -16.69 -21.63 4.49
N TYR A 424 -17.28 -22.56 3.73
CA TYR A 424 -16.60 -23.81 3.37
C TYR A 424 -15.33 -23.57 2.54
N VAL A 425 -15.34 -22.61 1.60
CA VAL A 425 -14.15 -22.18 0.85
C VAL A 425 -13.05 -21.68 1.80
N GLY A 426 -13.41 -20.80 2.74
CA GLY A 426 -12.45 -20.22 3.67
C GLY A 426 -11.82 -21.26 4.61
N ILE A 427 -12.65 -22.13 5.21
CA ILE A 427 -12.17 -23.22 6.08
C ILE A 427 -11.28 -24.19 5.28
N GLY A 428 -11.69 -24.57 4.07
CA GLY A 428 -10.90 -25.44 3.21
C GLY A 428 -9.57 -24.84 2.75
N ARG A 429 -9.43 -23.51 2.75
CA ARG A 429 -8.18 -22.80 2.44
C ARG A 429 -7.33 -22.47 3.67
N GLY A 430 -7.89 -22.56 4.89
CA GLY A 430 -7.25 -22.09 6.11
C GLY A 430 -7.35 -20.56 6.31
N GLU A 431 -8.28 -19.90 5.62
CA GLU A 431 -8.59 -18.46 5.80
C GLU A 431 -9.32 -18.19 7.14
N LEU A 432 -9.94 -19.23 7.71
CA LEU A 432 -10.48 -19.27 9.07
C LEU A 432 -10.36 -20.70 9.62
N LEU A 433 -10.21 -20.87 10.93
CA LEU A 433 -9.86 -22.15 11.57
C LEU A 433 -10.79 -22.53 12.75
N PRO A 434 -12.13 -22.44 12.57
CA PRO A 434 -13.08 -22.69 13.65
C PRO A 434 -12.96 -24.10 14.23
N SER A 435 -13.39 -24.24 15.49
CA SER A 435 -13.22 -25.49 16.26
C SER A 435 -13.85 -26.71 15.57
N LYS A 436 -13.38 -27.90 15.94
CA LYS A 436 -13.89 -29.19 15.43
C LYS A 436 -15.42 -29.27 15.50
N ASP A 437 -15.98 -28.83 16.61
CA ASP A 437 -17.42 -28.88 16.90
C ASP A 437 -18.20 -27.82 16.09
N VAL A 438 -17.63 -26.63 15.87
CA VAL A 438 -18.20 -25.63 14.94
C VAL A 438 -18.17 -26.12 13.49
N ARG A 439 -17.08 -26.76 13.05
CA ARG A 439 -16.98 -27.35 11.69
C ARG A 439 -17.99 -28.49 11.49
N ARG A 440 -18.19 -29.34 12.50
CA ARG A 440 -19.25 -30.37 12.50
C ARG A 440 -20.63 -29.72 12.42
N LEU A 441 -20.92 -28.73 13.27
CA LEU A 441 -22.22 -28.05 13.31
C LEU A 441 -22.53 -27.29 12.02
N LEU A 442 -21.54 -26.61 11.42
CA LEU A 442 -21.67 -25.92 10.14
C LEU A 442 -22.04 -26.89 9.01
N LEU A 443 -21.47 -28.10 8.98
CA LEU A 443 -21.85 -29.13 8.03
C LEU A 443 -23.24 -29.71 8.32
N GLN A 444 -23.61 -29.89 9.59
CA GLN A 444 -24.94 -30.37 9.98
C GLN A 444 -26.07 -29.37 9.65
N THR A 445 -25.87 -28.07 9.91
CA THR A 445 -26.87 -27.02 9.67
C THR A 445 -27.00 -26.66 8.18
N TRP A 446 -25.88 -26.51 7.45
CA TRP A 446 -25.87 -25.82 6.15
C TRP A 446 -25.54 -26.66 4.93
N LEU A 447 -25.02 -27.89 5.06
CA LEU A 447 -24.65 -28.69 3.89
C LEU A 447 -25.87 -29.10 3.06
N GLN A 448 -26.95 -29.57 3.70
CA GLN A 448 -28.16 -29.97 2.99
C GLN A 448 -28.91 -28.77 2.36
N PRO A 449 -29.08 -27.61 3.03
CA PRO A 449 -29.56 -26.39 2.37
C PRO A 449 -28.76 -26.00 1.12
N LEU A 450 -27.42 -26.05 1.19
CA LEU A 450 -26.55 -25.75 0.05
C LEU A 450 -26.70 -26.79 -1.08
N MET A 451 -26.78 -28.08 -0.75
CA MET A 451 -27.04 -29.15 -1.73
C MET A 451 -28.37 -28.97 -2.45
N ASN A 452 -29.42 -28.52 -1.74
CA ASN A 452 -30.75 -28.31 -2.32
C ASN A 452 -30.79 -27.17 -3.36
N ASP A 453 -29.95 -26.15 -3.20
CA ASP A 453 -29.85 -25.02 -4.14
C ASP A 453 -28.77 -25.21 -5.22
N TYR A 454 -27.91 -26.21 -5.09
CA TYR A 454 -26.65 -26.31 -5.85
C TYR A 454 -26.83 -26.28 -7.38
N ASN A 455 -27.82 -27.00 -7.91
CA ASN A 455 -28.15 -26.99 -9.33
C ASN A 455 -28.57 -25.59 -9.85
N TRP A 456 -29.24 -24.80 -9.01
CA TRP A 456 -29.57 -23.41 -9.35
C TRP A 456 -28.32 -22.53 -9.25
N LEU A 457 -27.49 -22.70 -8.21
CA LEU A 457 -26.27 -21.92 -8.01
C LEU A 457 -25.29 -22.06 -9.18
N GLN A 458 -25.10 -23.26 -9.72
CA GLN A 458 -24.24 -23.53 -10.89
C GLN A 458 -24.67 -22.77 -12.18
N HIS A 459 -25.92 -22.34 -12.28
CA HIS A 459 -26.48 -21.79 -13.52
C HIS A 459 -27.05 -20.36 -13.40
N GLY A 460 -27.59 -19.99 -12.23
CA GLY A 460 -28.13 -18.66 -11.93
C GLY A 460 -27.11 -17.70 -11.30
N CYS A 461 -26.16 -18.20 -10.49
CA CYS A 461 -25.22 -17.36 -9.77
C CYS A 461 -23.87 -17.22 -10.49
N ARG A 462 -23.70 -16.15 -11.28
CA ARG A 462 -22.49 -15.92 -12.10
C ARG A 462 -21.17 -15.85 -11.32
N SER A 463 -21.19 -15.60 -10.01
CA SER A 463 -20.03 -15.54 -9.12
C SER A 463 -19.77 -16.83 -8.36
N PHE A 464 -20.57 -17.88 -8.54
CA PHE A 464 -20.43 -19.14 -7.82
C PHE A 464 -19.37 -20.05 -8.45
N ASP A 465 -18.14 -20.01 -7.94
CA ASP A 465 -17.12 -20.99 -8.31
C ASP A 465 -17.40 -22.35 -7.66
N ARG A 466 -18.07 -23.21 -8.41
CA ARG A 466 -18.42 -24.56 -7.98
C ARG A 466 -17.21 -25.39 -7.50
N LYS A 467 -16.04 -25.25 -8.13
CA LYS A 467 -14.85 -26.05 -7.80
C LYS A 467 -14.27 -25.65 -6.46
N LEU A 468 -14.22 -24.35 -6.17
CA LEU A 468 -13.78 -23.85 -4.88
C LEU A 468 -14.73 -24.28 -3.76
N VAL A 469 -16.05 -24.27 -4.00
CA VAL A 469 -17.04 -24.72 -3.01
C VAL A 469 -16.96 -26.23 -2.78
N GLU A 470 -16.86 -27.05 -3.83
CA GLU A 470 -16.65 -28.50 -3.73
C GLU A 470 -15.36 -28.85 -2.96
N GLU A 471 -14.24 -28.20 -3.29
CA GLU A 471 -12.97 -28.40 -2.57
C GLU A 471 -13.06 -27.90 -1.13
N GLY A 472 -13.75 -26.77 -0.88
CA GLY A 472 -13.98 -26.21 0.45
C GLY A 472 -14.75 -27.15 1.36
N ILE A 473 -15.90 -27.66 0.89
CA ILE A 473 -16.72 -28.65 1.61
C ILE A 473 -15.90 -29.91 1.86
N GLY A 474 -15.27 -30.46 0.81
CA GLY A 474 -14.49 -31.69 0.89
C GLY A 474 -13.34 -31.62 1.89
N ARG A 475 -12.58 -30.51 1.89
CA ARG A 475 -11.52 -30.26 2.87
C ARG A 475 -12.08 -30.06 4.29
N THR A 476 -13.20 -29.34 4.43
CA THR A 476 -13.85 -29.16 5.74
C THR A 476 -14.23 -30.52 6.35
N ILE A 477 -14.87 -31.41 5.58
CA ILE A 477 -15.22 -32.78 6.02
C ILE A 477 -13.97 -33.56 6.45
N LEU A 478 -12.90 -33.54 5.64
CA LEU A 478 -11.65 -34.29 5.90
C LEU A 478 -10.86 -33.86 7.16
N THR A 479 -11.29 -32.78 7.83
CA THR A 479 -10.72 -32.28 9.10
C THR A 479 -11.53 -32.68 10.36
N LEU A 480 -12.61 -33.46 10.19
CA LEU A 480 -13.37 -34.06 11.30
C LEU A 480 -12.85 -35.49 11.63
N PRO A 481 -13.27 -36.10 12.75
CA PRO A 481 -13.10 -37.55 13.00
C PRO A 481 -13.63 -38.45 11.87
N LEU A 482 -13.19 -39.72 11.82
CA LEU A 482 -13.55 -40.65 10.73
C LEU A 482 -15.03 -41.04 10.73
N GLU A 483 -15.65 -41.02 11.90
CA GLU A 483 -17.05 -41.35 12.16
C GLU A 483 -17.96 -40.24 11.62
N ASP A 484 -17.54 -38.98 11.77
CA ASP A 484 -18.19 -37.81 11.17
C ASP A 484 -18.01 -37.80 9.65
N GLN A 485 -16.78 -38.06 9.17
CA GLN A 485 -16.49 -38.21 7.74
C GLN A 485 -17.41 -39.27 7.13
N GLN A 486 -17.54 -40.45 7.76
CA GLN A 486 -18.44 -41.53 7.33
C GLN A 486 -19.89 -41.07 7.27
N SER A 487 -20.43 -40.50 8.36
CA SER A 487 -21.83 -40.05 8.44
C SER A 487 -22.18 -39.05 7.33
N ILE A 488 -21.33 -38.03 7.15
CA ILE A 488 -21.55 -36.96 6.17
C ILE A 488 -21.35 -37.48 4.74
N LEU A 489 -20.31 -38.26 4.47
CA LEU A 489 -20.00 -38.76 3.12
C LEU A 489 -20.99 -39.83 2.65
N LEU A 490 -21.55 -40.66 3.53
CA LEU A 490 -22.62 -41.60 3.16
C LEU A 490 -23.95 -40.88 2.89
N SER A 491 -24.28 -39.84 3.65
CA SER A 491 -25.45 -38.98 3.39
C SER A 491 -25.31 -38.22 2.06
N TRP A 492 -24.12 -37.67 1.79
CA TRP A 492 -23.78 -37.10 0.49
C TRP A 492 -23.91 -38.13 -0.64
N LEU A 493 -23.31 -39.32 -0.51
CA LEU A 493 -23.34 -40.36 -1.55
C LEU A 493 -24.78 -40.79 -1.87
N GLY A 494 -25.61 -41.00 -0.84
CA GLY A 494 -27.04 -41.32 -0.98
C GLY A 494 -27.88 -40.18 -1.59
N SER A 495 -27.35 -38.96 -1.69
CA SER A 495 -27.96 -37.82 -2.37
C SER A 495 -27.41 -37.66 -3.80
N PHE A 496 -26.09 -37.77 -3.97
CA PHE A 496 -25.39 -37.73 -5.25
C PHE A 496 -25.88 -38.84 -6.20
N LEU A 497 -26.10 -40.07 -5.69
CA LEU A 497 -26.69 -41.18 -6.47
C LEU A 497 -28.14 -40.95 -6.91
N LYS A 498 -28.84 -39.93 -6.37
CA LYS A 498 -30.21 -39.56 -6.77
C LYS A 498 -30.27 -38.36 -7.72
N THR A 499 -29.21 -37.55 -7.77
CA THR A 499 -29.24 -36.20 -8.39
C THR A 499 -28.07 -35.92 -9.34
N GLY A 500 -26.98 -36.71 -9.29
CA GLY A 500 -25.81 -36.54 -10.16
C GLY A 500 -25.15 -35.17 -9.99
N ASP A 501 -24.79 -34.53 -11.10
CA ASP A 501 -24.10 -33.23 -11.14
C ASP A 501 -24.90 -32.07 -10.53
N SER A 502 -26.20 -32.26 -10.26
CA SER A 502 -27.06 -31.35 -9.50
C SER A 502 -26.73 -31.32 -8.00
N CYS A 503 -25.75 -32.11 -7.54
CA CYS A 503 -25.20 -32.17 -6.18
C CYS A 503 -23.68 -31.87 -6.21
N PRO A 504 -23.08 -31.20 -5.19
CA PRO A 504 -21.63 -30.95 -5.15
C PRO A 504 -20.83 -32.25 -5.28
N ASN A 505 -19.84 -32.29 -6.17
CA ASN A 505 -19.00 -33.47 -6.33
C ASN A 505 -17.92 -33.54 -5.23
N LEU A 506 -18.18 -34.34 -4.20
CA LEU A 506 -17.25 -34.57 -3.09
C LEU A 506 -16.38 -35.83 -3.27
N GLN A 507 -16.29 -36.40 -4.48
CA GLN A 507 -15.54 -37.65 -4.76
C GLN A 507 -14.11 -37.59 -4.19
N ARG A 508 -13.39 -36.47 -4.37
CA ARG A 508 -12.02 -36.34 -3.87
C ARG A 508 -11.90 -36.48 -2.34
N ALA A 509 -12.92 -36.04 -1.60
CA ALA A 509 -12.98 -36.24 -0.15
C ALA A 509 -13.38 -37.68 0.20
N PHE A 510 -14.38 -38.22 -0.51
CA PHE A 510 -14.79 -39.62 -0.39
C PHE A 510 -13.63 -40.60 -0.58
N GLU A 511 -12.80 -40.42 -1.62
CA GLU A 511 -11.65 -41.29 -1.86
C GLU A 511 -10.56 -41.19 -0.77
N VAL A 512 -10.36 -40.01 -0.17
CA VAL A 512 -9.37 -39.83 0.92
C VAL A 512 -9.87 -40.49 2.20
N TRP A 513 -11.15 -40.34 2.53
CA TRP A 513 -11.80 -41.09 3.62
C TRP A 513 -11.73 -42.60 3.37
N TRP A 514 -12.13 -43.08 2.19
CA TRP A 514 -12.07 -44.50 1.81
C TRP A 514 -10.65 -45.09 1.97
N ARG A 515 -9.62 -44.37 1.54
CA ARG A 515 -8.22 -44.80 1.70
C ARG A 515 -7.79 -44.88 3.17
N ARG A 516 -8.27 -43.98 4.03
CA ARG A 516 -8.04 -44.00 5.49
C ARG A 516 -8.76 -45.17 6.16
N THR A 517 -10.01 -45.43 5.79
CA THR A 517 -10.88 -46.43 6.43
C THR A 517 -10.55 -47.87 6.01
N PHE A 518 -10.35 -48.12 4.70
CA PHE A 518 -10.31 -49.49 4.16
C PHE A 518 -8.96 -49.95 3.62
N ILE A 519 -8.02 -49.04 3.36
CA ILE A 519 -6.73 -49.37 2.70
C ILE A 519 -5.54 -49.11 3.62
N ARG A 520 -5.63 -48.11 4.50
CA ARG A 520 -4.60 -47.77 5.51
C ARG A 520 -5.22 -47.42 6.86
N PRO A 521 -5.84 -48.38 7.59
CA PRO A 521 -6.18 -48.20 8.99
C PRO A 521 -4.88 -48.07 9.80
N TYR A 522 -4.48 -46.83 10.10
CA TYR A 522 -3.14 -46.51 10.62
C TYR A 522 -2.84 -47.01 12.06
N VAL A 523 -3.85 -47.50 12.79
CA VAL A 523 -3.77 -47.78 14.23
C VAL A 523 -3.84 -49.28 14.56
N GLU A 524 -4.54 -50.09 13.75
CA GLU A 524 -4.85 -51.50 14.12
C GLU A 524 -3.65 -52.45 13.98
N ASN A 525 -2.69 -52.14 13.09
CA ASN A 525 -1.58 -53.04 12.76
C ASN A 525 -0.37 -53.00 13.73
N GLN A 526 -0.44 -52.28 14.86
CA GLN A 526 0.66 -52.23 15.85
C GLN A 526 0.46 -53.14 17.08
N GLY A 527 -0.67 -53.85 17.18
CA GLY A 527 -0.99 -54.71 18.34
C GLY A 527 -0.41 -56.13 18.34
N ASN A 528 -0.03 -56.68 17.17
CA ASN A 528 0.17 -58.13 16.99
C ASN A 528 1.62 -58.60 16.75
N VAL A 529 2.64 -57.77 17.03
CA VAL A 529 4.06 -58.08 16.73
C VAL A 529 4.91 -58.23 18.01
N ALA A 530 4.32 -58.78 19.08
CA ALA A 530 4.94 -58.83 20.42
C ALA A 530 4.90 -60.21 21.12
N VAL A 531 4.60 -61.30 20.41
CA VAL A 531 4.54 -62.68 20.97
C VAL A 531 5.12 -63.71 19.99
N SER A 532 6.40 -63.57 19.59
CA SER A 532 7.07 -64.54 18.71
C SER A 532 8.62 -64.54 18.80
N ASP A 533 9.21 -64.30 19.98
CA ASP A 533 10.65 -64.58 20.16
C ASP A 533 11.01 -64.85 21.64
N SER A 534 11.16 -66.13 22.00
CA SER A 534 11.59 -66.62 23.33
C SER A 534 11.95 -68.11 23.29
N SER A 535 12.85 -68.50 22.40
CA SER A 535 13.28 -69.91 22.23
C SER A 535 14.64 -70.19 22.88
N SER A 536 14.66 -70.46 24.19
CA SER A 536 15.84 -71.06 24.84
C SER A 536 15.57 -71.66 26.24
N MET A 537 16.17 -72.84 26.48
CA MET A 537 16.46 -73.47 27.79
C MET A 537 15.30 -73.97 28.69
N LEU A 538 15.10 -75.29 28.64
CA LEU A 538 14.55 -76.10 29.74
C LEU A 538 15.45 -76.06 30.99
N PRO A 539 14.89 -76.35 32.17
CA PRO A 539 15.43 -77.50 32.90
C PRO A 539 14.40 -78.54 33.40
N LYS A 540 14.89 -79.77 33.44
CA LYS A 540 14.32 -81.08 33.82
C LYS A 540 13.26 -81.12 34.95
N GLN A 541 12.34 -82.08 34.80
CA GLN A 541 11.56 -82.68 35.89
C GLN A 541 12.45 -83.30 36.98
N ARG A 542 12.02 -83.21 38.26
CA ARG A 542 11.90 -84.33 39.23
C ARG A 542 11.46 -83.81 40.61
N GLU A 543 10.15 -83.80 40.85
CA GLU A 543 9.43 -84.70 41.77
C GLU A 543 7.93 -84.64 41.45
#